data_AF-A0A953QM24-F1
#
_entry.id   AF-A0A953QM24-F1
#
_cell.length_a   1.000
_cell.length_b   1.000
_cell.length_c   1.000
_cell.angle_alpha   90.00
_cell.angle_beta   90.00
_cell.angle_gamma   90.00
#
_symmetry.space_group_name_H-M   'P 1'
#
loop_
_entity.id
_entity.type
_entity.pdbx_description
1 polymer ?
#
loop_
_entity_poly.entity_id
_entity_poly.type
_entity_poly.pdbx_seq_one_letter_code
_entity_poly.pdbx_strand_id
1 'polypeptide(L)'
;MTDAIVGKLARFLQHPIDSECKVVYLLAEVRKVLERDDRGHAMGSLWMYCHWALHVDLDSPKTTEEFLGKVERWVTNTVAYLTPTGPWNFWEEFRLFRDFIYLDTFRRQLNSFLTSYGLPADLCSDDNQWNSFMREYAGVIEDGSLSAIGKKSALQVVEKVTFEKGNALTHEHHVPFVIRWIIDLNDGRELKTSVETVPRAGGKMTAHHLEIVNNAFVPPN
;
A
#
# COMPACT_ATOMS: atom_id res chain seq x y z
N MET A 1 -17.67 -6.14 -22.01
CA MET A 1 -16.83 -6.84 -21.00
C MET A 1 -16.94 -6.15 -19.65
N THR A 2 -16.62 -4.87 -19.53
CA THR A 2 -16.74 -4.13 -18.25
C THR A 2 -18.16 -4.06 -17.74
N ASP A 3 -19.17 -3.85 -18.58
CA ASP A 3 -20.57 -3.87 -18.12
C ASP A 3 -20.96 -5.21 -17.49
N ALA A 4 -20.37 -6.31 -17.96
CA ALA A 4 -20.59 -7.64 -17.38
C ALA A 4 -19.85 -7.82 -16.04
N ILE A 5 -18.65 -7.26 -15.89
CA ILE A 5 -17.89 -7.27 -14.62
C ILE A 5 -18.58 -6.37 -13.59
N VAL A 6 -18.95 -5.15 -13.98
CA VAL A 6 -19.72 -4.21 -13.15
C VAL A 6 -21.05 -4.82 -12.73
N GLY A 7 -21.78 -5.50 -13.63
CA GLY A 7 -23.01 -6.20 -13.28
C GLY A 7 -22.81 -7.38 -12.32
N LYS A 8 -21.64 -8.03 -12.31
CA LYS A 8 -21.28 -9.03 -11.29
C LYS A 8 -20.96 -8.37 -9.96
N LEU A 9 -20.15 -7.31 -9.96
CA LEU A 9 -19.82 -6.51 -8.78
C LEU A 9 -21.08 -5.95 -8.11
N ALA A 10 -22.03 -5.43 -8.89
CA ALA A 10 -23.30 -4.90 -8.38
C ALA A 10 -24.09 -5.93 -7.59
N ARG A 11 -24.19 -7.17 -8.08
CA ARG A 11 -24.87 -8.27 -7.37
C ARG A 11 -24.07 -8.73 -6.16
N PHE A 12 -22.76 -8.82 -6.31
CA PHE A 12 -21.87 -9.28 -5.25
C PHE A 12 -21.88 -8.33 -4.03
N LEU A 13 -21.88 -7.02 -4.27
CA LEU A 13 -21.90 -5.98 -3.25
C LEU A 13 -23.25 -5.80 -2.55
N GLN A 14 -24.29 -6.57 -2.92
CA GLN A 14 -25.54 -6.63 -2.15
C GLN A 14 -25.40 -7.43 -0.86
N HIS A 15 -24.27 -8.11 -0.66
CA HIS A 15 -23.99 -8.93 0.51
C HIS A 15 -22.72 -8.45 1.22
N PRO A 16 -22.62 -8.66 2.55
CA PRO A 16 -21.42 -8.34 3.30
C PRO A 16 -20.17 -9.06 2.77
N ILE A 17 -19.04 -8.35 2.81
CA ILE A 17 -17.70 -8.87 2.48
C ILE A 17 -17.00 -9.28 3.77
N ASP A 18 -17.29 -10.50 4.21
CA ASP A 18 -16.99 -11.04 5.55
C ASP A 18 -16.18 -12.36 5.52
N SER A 19 -15.50 -12.61 4.40
CA SER A 19 -14.55 -13.73 4.27
C SER A 19 -13.42 -13.37 3.31
N GLU A 20 -12.24 -13.95 3.53
CA GLU A 20 -11.07 -13.81 2.65
C GLU A 20 -11.38 -14.04 1.17
N CYS A 21 -12.14 -15.10 0.84
CA CYS A 21 -12.50 -15.41 -0.54
C CYS A 21 -13.35 -14.31 -1.20
N LYS A 22 -14.22 -13.64 -0.42
CA LYS A 22 -15.01 -12.51 -0.91
C LYS A 22 -14.14 -11.28 -1.12
N VAL A 23 -13.15 -11.03 -0.25
CA VAL A 23 -12.16 -9.96 -0.43
C VAL A 23 -11.37 -10.16 -1.72
N VAL A 24 -10.80 -11.36 -1.91
CA VAL A 24 -10.05 -11.71 -3.12
C VAL A 24 -10.91 -11.53 -4.37
N TYR A 25 -12.15 -12.01 -4.35
CA TYR A 25 -13.07 -11.84 -5.48
C TYR A 25 -13.34 -10.37 -5.80
N LEU A 26 -13.62 -9.54 -4.79
CA LEU A 26 -13.85 -8.11 -4.97
C LEU A 26 -12.64 -7.46 -5.64
N LEU A 27 -11.45 -7.65 -5.07
CA LEU A 27 -10.23 -7.01 -5.54
C LEU A 27 -9.80 -7.51 -6.92
N ALA A 28 -10.04 -8.79 -7.24
CA ALA A 28 -9.81 -9.33 -8.57
C ALA A 28 -10.71 -8.68 -9.63
N GLU A 29 -12.00 -8.52 -9.35
CA GLU A 29 -12.93 -7.89 -10.30
C GLU A 29 -12.67 -6.38 -10.43
N VAL A 30 -12.37 -5.68 -9.33
CA VAL A 30 -11.95 -4.26 -9.35
C VAL A 30 -10.69 -4.11 -10.21
N ARG A 31 -9.68 -4.96 -10.00
CA ARG A 31 -8.43 -4.93 -10.75
C ARG A 31 -8.63 -5.06 -12.26
N LYS A 32 -9.50 -5.98 -12.70
CA LYS A 32 -9.82 -6.16 -14.12
C LYS A 32 -10.39 -4.89 -14.76
N VAL A 33 -11.20 -4.13 -14.01
CA VAL A 33 -11.74 -2.85 -14.49
C VAL A 33 -10.65 -1.79 -14.56
N LEU A 34 -9.83 -1.68 -13.51
CA LEU A 34 -8.73 -0.71 -13.47
C LEU A 34 -7.72 -0.91 -14.61
N GLU A 35 -7.36 -2.15 -14.94
CA GLU A 35 -6.46 -2.44 -16.08
C GLU A 35 -6.95 -1.90 -17.41
N ARG A 36 -8.27 -1.79 -17.58
CA ARG A 36 -8.87 -1.20 -18.76
C ARG A 36 -8.94 0.32 -18.67
N ASP A 37 -9.46 0.83 -17.55
CA ASP A 37 -9.98 2.20 -17.43
C ASP A 37 -9.02 3.17 -16.74
N ASP A 38 -8.11 2.67 -15.89
CA ASP A 38 -7.12 3.45 -15.15
C ASP A 38 -5.69 3.04 -15.52
N ARG A 39 -5.39 3.05 -16.82
CA ARG A 39 -4.04 2.69 -17.34
C ARG A 39 -2.93 3.60 -16.83
N GLY A 40 -3.30 4.80 -16.37
CA GLY A 40 -2.40 5.78 -15.77
C GLY A 40 -2.14 5.54 -14.28
N HIS A 41 -2.81 4.56 -13.65
CA HIS A 41 -2.70 4.26 -12.22
C HIS A 41 -3.03 5.47 -11.33
N ALA A 42 -4.00 6.28 -11.74
CA ALA A 42 -4.46 7.42 -10.95
C ALA A 42 -5.02 6.98 -9.58
N MET A 43 -5.53 5.75 -9.49
CA MET A 43 -5.97 5.11 -8.24
C MET A 43 -4.85 4.27 -7.60
N GLY A 44 -3.64 4.84 -7.45
CA GLY A 44 -2.43 4.10 -7.08
C GLY A 44 -2.53 3.23 -5.80
N SER A 45 -3.20 3.69 -4.75
CA SER A 45 -3.39 2.90 -3.52
C SER A 45 -4.31 1.70 -3.80
N LEU A 46 -5.44 1.91 -4.46
CA LEU A 46 -6.35 0.83 -4.85
C LEU A 46 -5.64 -0.22 -5.73
N TRP A 47 -4.80 0.22 -6.67
CA TRP A 47 -3.96 -0.68 -7.46
C TRP A 47 -3.04 -1.53 -6.59
N MET A 48 -2.34 -0.91 -5.63
CA MET A 48 -1.43 -1.60 -4.71
C MET A 48 -2.16 -2.65 -3.87
N TYR A 49 -3.28 -2.28 -3.24
CA TYR A 49 -4.08 -3.20 -2.42
C TYR A 49 -4.70 -4.34 -3.23
N CYS A 50 -5.17 -4.07 -4.45
CA CYS A 50 -5.59 -5.14 -5.36
C CYS A 50 -4.43 -6.07 -5.72
N HIS A 51 -3.24 -5.52 -5.96
CA HIS A 51 -2.08 -6.30 -6.35
C HIS A 51 -1.57 -7.19 -5.21
N TRP A 52 -1.48 -6.66 -3.99
CA TRP A 52 -1.05 -7.42 -2.81
C TRP A 52 -1.97 -8.61 -2.50
N ALA A 53 -3.29 -8.43 -2.64
CA ALA A 53 -4.24 -9.52 -2.43
C ALA A 53 -4.17 -10.63 -3.50
N LEU A 54 -3.57 -10.38 -4.65
CA LEU A 54 -3.64 -11.26 -5.83
C LEU A 54 -2.28 -11.78 -6.30
N HIS A 55 -1.19 -11.16 -5.87
CA HIS A 55 0.15 -11.42 -6.35
C HIS A 55 1.17 -11.30 -5.23
N VAL A 56 2.20 -12.14 -5.29
CA VAL A 56 3.36 -12.12 -4.39
C VAL A 56 4.43 -11.08 -4.81
N ASP A 57 4.41 -10.62 -6.07
CA ASP A 57 5.41 -9.70 -6.63
C ASP A 57 4.77 -8.62 -7.52
N LEU A 58 5.21 -7.37 -7.38
CA LEU A 58 4.91 -6.21 -8.23
C LEU A 58 5.82 -6.21 -9.48
N ASP A 59 5.67 -7.20 -10.34
CA ASP A 59 6.46 -7.30 -11.57
C ASP A 59 5.98 -6.35 -12.69
N SER A 60 4.91 -5.57 -12.48
CA SER A 60 4.41 -4.59 -13.46
C SER A 60 5.28 -3.33 -13.47
N PRO A 61 6.11 -3.09 -14.50
CA PRO A 61 7.12 -2.03 -14.45
C PRO A 61 6.52 -0.63 -14.29
N LYS A 62 5.34 -0.37 -14.85
CA LYS A 62 4.75 0.98 -14.85
C LYS A 62 4.25 1.44 -13.49
N THR A 63 3.59 0.56 -12.74
CA THR A 63 3.06 0.87 -11.41
C THR A 63 4.19 0.92 -10.38
N THR A 64 5.13 0.00 -10.54
CA THR A 64 6.27 -0.19 -9.64
C THR A 64 7.31 0.93 -9.78
N GLU A 65 7.57 1.44 -10.99
CA GLU A 65 8.58 2.48 -11.22
C GLU A 65 8.23 3.82 -10.55
N GLU A 66 6.99 4.31 -10.64
CA GLU A 66 6.61 5.58 -9.99
C GLU A 66 6.66 5.46 -8.47
N PHE A 67 6.17 4.34 -7.94
CA PHE A 67 6.23 4.03 -6.53
C PHE A 67 7.68 3.97 -6.03
N LEU A 68 8.52 3.16 -6.67
CA LEU A 68 9.92 3.01 -6.31
C LEU A 68 10.70 4.32 -6.45
N GLY A 69 10.38 5.16 -7.43
CA GLY A 69 10.97 6.50 -7.55
C GLY A 69 10.65 7.41 -6.36
N LYS A 70 9.44 7.28 -5.78
CA LYS A 70 9.08 8.01 -4.55
C LYS A 70 9.77 7.42 -3.32
N VAL A 71 9.90 6.08 -3.23
CA VAL A 71 10.67 5.43 -2.16
C VAL A 71 12.14 5.82 -2.25
N GLU A 72 12.75 5.81 -3.43
CA GLU A 72 14.13 6.25 -3.64
C GLU A 72 14.33 7.70 -3.18
N ARG A 73 13.40 8.60 -3.50
CA ARG A 73 13.47 9.98 -3.00
C ARG A 73 13.40 10.04 -1.48
N TRP A 74 12.49 9.28 -0.87
CA TRP A 74 12.39 9.21 0.59
C TRP A 74 13.65 8.62 1.23
N VAL A 75 14.16 7.49 0.73
CA VAL A 75 15.41 6.89 1.21
C VAL A 75 16.56 7.87 1.03
N THR A 76 16.65 8.57 -0.10
CA THR A 76 17.71 9.55 -0.35
C THR A 76 17.67 10.72 0.64
N ASN A 77 16.47 11.21 0.95
CA ASN A 77 16.25 12.32 1.86
C ASN A 77 16.35 11.94 3.36
N THR A 78 16.08 10.67 3.69
CA THR A 78 15.98 10.19 5.08
C THR A 78 17.22 9.40 5.51
N VAL A 79 17.89 8.69 4.57
CA VAL A 79 18.89 7.66 4.90
C VAL A 79 20.16 7.70 4.05
N ALA A 80 20.05 7.87 2.72
CA ALA A 80 21.21 7.77 1.84
C ALA A 80 22.23 8.89 2.10
N TYR A 81 21.75 10.05 2.56
CA TYR A 81 22.58 11.13 3.05
C TYR A 81 21.94 11.82 4.26
N LEU A 82 22.69 11.89 5.35
CA LEU A 82 22.82 13.15 6.08
C LEU A 82 23.03 14.27 5.06
N THR A 83 22.00 15.03 4.73
CA THR A 83 22.13 16.18 3.84
C THR A 83 22.92 17.31 4.51
N PRO A 84 24.03 17.74 3.88
CA PRO A 84 24.30 19.13 3.62
C PRO A 84 23.96 19.47 2.16
N THR A 85 22.79 19.08 1.63
CA THR A 85 22.26 19.64 0.37
C THR A 85 20.74 19.50 0.30
N GLY A 86 20.00 20.28 1.10
CA GLY A 86 18.57 20.51 0.91
C GLY A 86 17.73 20.27 2.17
N PRO A 87 16.71 21.09 2.43
CA PRO A 87 15.88 20.94 3.61
C PRO A 87 15.04 19.67 3.50
N TRP A 88 15.14 18.82 4.53
CA TRP A 88 14.18 17.75 4.78
C TRP A 88 12.75 18.26 4.62
N ASN A 89 11.94 17.59 3.80
CA ASN A 89 10.57 18.00 3.53
C ASN A 89 9.59 16.95 4.05
N PHE A 90 9.09 17.18 5.27
CA PHE A 90 8.00 16.43 5.90
C PHE A 90 6.83 16.12 4.95
N TRP A 91 6.50 17.03 4.03
CA TRP A 91 5.38 16.87 3.12
C TRP A 91 5.61 15.80 2.05
N GLU A 92 6.86 15.51 1.66
CA GLU A 92 7.17 14.44 0.71
C GLU A 92 7.04 13.06 1.37
N GLU A 93 7.54 12.93 2.60
CA GLU A 93 7.34 11.75 3.43
C GLU A 93 5.85 11.49 3.64
N PHE A 94 5.13 12.49 4.16
CA PHE A 94 3.69 12.40 4.40
C PHE A 94 2.92 12.01 3.12
N ARG A 95 3.32 12.51 1.93
CA ARG A 95 2.70 12.13 0.66
C ARG A 95 3.02 10.69 0.25
N LEU A 96 4.25 10.21 0.39
CA LEU A 96 4.60 8.82 0.05
C LEU A 96 3.75 7.85 0.89
N PHE A 97 3.75 8.04 2.20
CA PHE A 97 2.97 7.17 3.07
C PHE A 97 1.47 7.33 2.72
N ARG A 98 0.95 8.55 2.59
CA ARG A 98 -0.48 8.82 2.27
C ARG A 98 -0.94 8.24 0.93
N ASP A 99 -0.14 8.35 -0.10
CA ASP A 99 -0.58 8.02 -1.46
C ASP A 99 -0.53 6.50 -1.72
N PHE A 100 0.27 5.74 -0.96
CA PHE A 100 0.42 4.29 -1.16
C PHE A 100 -0.09 3.46 0.01
N ILE A 101 0.23 3.84 1.25
CA ILE A 101 0.01 3.00 2.43
C ILE A 101 -1.25 3.36 3.17
N TYR A 102 -1.70 4.63 3.11
CA TYR A 102 -2.82 5.03 3.96
C TYR A 102 -4.08 4.31 3.53
N LEU A 103 -4.60 3.54 4.47
CA LEU A 103 -5.85 2.80 4.31
C LEU A 103 -7.06 3.72 4.14
N ASP A 104 -6.96 4.98 4.57
CA ASP A 104 -7.93 6.03 4.22
C ASP A 104 -7.91 6.34 2.71
N THR A 105 -6.73 6.44 2.10
CA THR A 105 -6.62 6.64 0.65
C THR A 105 -7.16 5.43 -0.10
N PHE A 106 -6.88 4.21 0.37
CA PHE A 106 -7.46 2.99 -0.19
C PHE A 106 -8.99 3.01 -0.10
N ARG A 107 -9.55 3.26 1.08
CA ARG A 107 -11.00 3.35 1.32
C ARG A 107 -11.64 4.40 0.41
N ARG A 108 -11.03 5.59 0.31
CA ARG A 108 -11.51 6.69 -0.53
C ARG A 108 -11.44 6.35 -2.01
N GLN A 109 -10.36 5.72 -2.48
CA GLN A 109 -10.23 5.33 -3.88
C GLN A 109 -11.18 4.18 -4.24
N LEU A 110 -11.37 3.21 -3.36
CA LEU A 110 -12.38 2.16 -3.55
C LEU A 110 -13.79 2.76 -3.57
N ASN A 111 -14.13 3.67 -2.65
CA ASN A 111 -15.41 4.37 -2.67
C ASN A 111 -15.61 5.13 -4.00
N SER A 112 -14.62 5.91 -4.42
CA SER A 112 -14.65 6.68 -5.67
C SER A 112 -14.84 5.77 -6.89
N PHE A 113 -14.14 4.64 -6.92
CA PHE A 113 -14.31 3.61 -7.94
C PHE A 113 -15.75 3.10 -7.95
N LEU A 114 -16.25 2.60 -6.81
CA LEU A 114 -17.60 2.04 -6.72
C LEU A 114 -18.68 3.04 -7.15
N THR A 115 -18.62 4.27 -6.64
CA THR A 115 -19.56 5.33 -6.99
C THR A 115 -19.48 5.72 -8.46
N SER A 116 -18.28 5.77 -9.06
CA SER A 116 -18.13 6.12 -10.49
C SER A 116 -18.81 5.13 -11.45
N TYR A 117 -18.96 3.86 -11.02
CA TYR A 117 -19.68 2.82 -11.77
C TYR A 117 -21.12 2.59 -11.25
N GLY A 118 -21.63 3.44 -10.34
CA GLY A 118 -22.97 3.29 -9.78
C GLY A 118 -23.18 2.05 -8.91
N LEU A 119 -22.10 1.54 -8.30
CA LEU A 119 -22.12 0.35 -7.43
C LEU A 119 -22.45 0.71 -5.97
N PRO A 120 -23.00 -0.24 -5.18
CA PRO A 120 -23.16 -0.04 -3.74
C PRO A 120 -21.81 0.26 -3.08
N ALA A 121 -21.76 1.34 -2.31
CA ALA A 121 -20.53 1.84 -1.67
C ALA A 121 -20.58 1.76 -0.13
N ASP A 122 -21.59 1.09 0.43
CA ASP A 122 -21.80 0.96 1.88
C ASP A 122 -20.60 0.33 2.58
N LEU A 123 -19.92 -0.61 1.90
CA LEU A 123 -18.63 -1.18 2.32
C LEU A 123 -17.61 -0.11 2.74
N CYS A 124 -17.60 1.02 2.04
CA CYS A 124 -16.68 2.12 2.29
C CYS A 124 -17.29 3.25 3.14
N SER A 125 -18.59 3.27 3.34
CA SER A 125 -19.28 4.32 4.11
C SER A 125 -19.57 3.90 5.55
N ASP A 126 -19.74 2.60 5.79
CA ASP A 126 -19.97 2.02 7.11
C ASP A 126 -18.64 1.50 7.72
N ASP A 127 -18.31 1.99 8.91
CA ASP A 127 -17.05 1.63 9.59
C ASP A 127 -17.00 0.16 10.01
N ASN A 128 -18.13 -0.46 10.35
CA ASN A 128 -18.14 -1.86 10.76
C ASN A 128 -17.88 -2.78 9.56
N GLN A 129 -18.51 -2.51 8.41
CA GLN A 129 -18.26 -3.23 7.17
C GLN A 129 -16.82 -3.03 6.71
N TRP A 130 -16.31 -1.80 6.76
CA TRP A 130 -14.91 -1.51 6.42
C TRP A 130 -13.94 -2.26 7.32
N ASN A 131 -14.15 -2.24 8.64
CA ASN A 131 -13.28 -2.93 9.59
C ASN A 131 -13.34 -4.46 9.43
N SER A 132 -14.53 -5.01 9.13
CA SER A 132 -14.69 -6.43 8.81
C SER A 132 -13.91 -6.77 7.54
N PHE A 133 -14.07 -5.98 6.48
CA PHE A 133 -13.33 -6.13 5.23
C PHE A 133 -11.82 -6.09 5.45
N MET A 134 -11.32 -5.13 6.24
CA MET A 134 -9.89 -5.01 6.52
C MET A 134 -9.34 -6.18 7.34
N ARG A 135 -10.15 -6.80 8.19
CA ARG A 135 -9.76 -8.01 8.93
C ARG A 135 -9.58 -9.19 7.98
N GLU A 136 -10.55 -9.40 7.10
CA GLU A 136 -10.48 -10.47 6.09
C GLU A 136 -9.35 -10.22 5.10
N TYR A 137 -9.16 -8.96 4.67
CA TYR A 137 -8.00 -8.57 3.85
C TYR A 137 -6.68 -8.89 4.55
N ALA A 138 -6.57 -8.64 5.85
CA ALA A 138 -5.37 -8.98 6.62
C ALA A 138 -5.08 -10.49 6.60
N GLY A 139 -6.10 -11.34 6.54
CA GLY A 139 -5.93 -12.79 6.40
C GLY A 139 -5.42 -13.16 5.00
N VAL A 140 -5.97 -12.54 3.95
CA VAL A 140 -5.53 -12.74 2.55
C VAL A 140 -4.03 -12.47 2.36
N ILE A 141 -3.50 -11.44 3.03
CA ILE A 141 -2.08 -11.04 2.89
C ILE A 141 -1.17 -11.62 3.99
N GLU A 142 -1.67 -12.53 4.85
CA GLU A 142 -0.89 -13.06 5.98
C GLU A 142 0.42 -13.73 5.53
N ASP A 143 0.33 -14.59 4.52
CA ASP A 143 1.47 -15.36 3.99
C ASP A 143 2.11 -14.70 2.75
N GLY A 144 1.59 -13.53 2.35
CA GLY A 144 1.98 -12.84 1.11
C GLY A 144 2.83 -11.61 1.39
N SER A 145 4.08 -11.61 0.92
CA SER A 145 4.83 -10.36 0.73
C SER A 145 4.41 -9.71 -0.58
N LEU A 146 4.58 -8.39 -0.68
CA LEU A 146 4.49 -7.68 -1.95
C LEU A 146 5.84 -7.05 -2.24
N SER A 147 6.53 -7.49 -3.28
CA SER A 147 7.87 -7.00 -3.58
C SER A 147 7.95 -6.19 -4.88
N ALA A 148 8.69 -5.10 -4.87
CA ALA A 148 8.89 -4.19 -5.98
C ALA A 148 10.39 -4.06 -6.25
N ILE A 149 10.85 -4.53 -7.41
CA ILE A 149 12.28 -4.51 -7.78
C ILE A 149 12.56 -3.36 -8.75
N GLY A 150 13.55 -2.55 -8.40
CA GLY A 150 14.05 -1.48 -9.23
C GLY A 150 14.82 -1.98 -10.44
N LYS A 151 14.64 -1.33 -11.60
CA LYS A 151 15.62 -1.48 -12.68
C LYS A 151 16.87 -0.68 -12.31
N LYS A 152 18.03 -1.34 -12.31
CA LYS A 152 19.35 -0.72 -12.01
C LYS A 152 19.67 0.53 -12.83
N SER A 153 19.00 0.75 -13.96
CA SER A 153 19.18 1.95 -14.80
C SER A 153 18.34 3.16 -14.37
N ALA A 154 17.32 2.96 -13.52
CA ALA A 154 16.35 4.00 -13.14
C ALA A 154 16.46 4.41 -11.67
N LEU A 155 16.95 3.51 -10.80
CA LEU A 155 17.10 3.70 -9.36
C LEU A 155 18.58 3.61 -8.98
N GLN A 156 19.08 4.64 -8.30
CA GLN A 156 20.47 4.76 -7.86
C GLN A 156 20.69 4.10 -6.50
N VAL A 157 19.72 4.17 -5.60
CA VAL A 157 19.89 3.80 -4.18
C VAL A 157 19.09 2.57 -3.82
N VAL A 158 17.82 2.51 -4.26
CA VAL A 158 16.90 1.44 -3.87
C VAL A 158 16.99 0.29 -4.87
N GLU A 159 17.29 -0.91 -4.38
CA GLU A 159 17.27 -2.14 -5.18
C GLU A 159 15.87 -2.75 -5.19
N LYS A 160 15.29 -2.93 -4.00
CA LYS A 160 14.02 -3.62 -3.82
C LYS A 160 13.28 -3.06 -2.62
N VAL A 161 11.95 -3.04 -2.69
CA VAL A 161 11.07 -2.75 -1.55
C VAL A 161 10.13 -3.93 -1.38
N THR A 162 10.02 -4.44 -0.16
CA THR A 162 9.12 -5.53 0.20
C THR A 162 8.16 -5.06 1.29
N PHE A 163 6.86 -5.27 1.07
CA PHE A 163 5.82 -5.08 2.08
C PHE A 163 5.45 -6.42 2.67
N GLU A 164 5.35 -6.44 3.99
CA GLU A 164 4.92 -7.61 4.74
C GLU A 164 3.86 -7.20 5.75
N LYS A 165 2.98 -8.15 6.07
CA LYS A 165 2.12 -8.01 7.23
C LYS A 165 2.97 -8.08 8.51
N GLY A 166 2.80 -7.06 9.34
CA GLY A 166 3.37 -6.99 10.68
C GLY A 166 2.46 -7.60 11.74
N ASN A 167 2.76 -7.28 13.00
CA ASN A 167 1.98 -7.78 14.12
C ASN A 167 0.54 -7.29 14.06
N ALA A 168 -0.37 -8.10 14.61
CA ALA A 168 -1.76 -7.68 14.82
C ALA A 168 -1.82 -6.49 15.80
N LEU A 169 -2.70 -5.55 15.52
CA LEU A 169 -2.96 -4.38 16.33
C LEU A 169 -4.27 -4.54 17.12
N THR A 170 -4.43 -3.74 18.18
CA THR A 170 -5.64 -3.80 19.01
C THR A 170 -6.86 -3.26 18.28
N HIS A 171 -8.06 -3.61 18.73
CA HIS A 171 -9.33 -3.12 18.17
C HIS A 171 -9.53 -1.59 18.25
N GLU A 172 -8.67 -0.87 18.98
CA GLU A 172 -8.68 0.59 19.02
C GLU A 172 -8.04 1.23 17.79
N HIS A 173 -7.36 0.41 16.98
CA HIS A 173 -6.76 0.80 15.72
C HIS A 173 -7.80 0.64 14.60
N HIS A 174 -7.82 1.59 13.68
CA HIS A 174 -8.68 1.49 12.48
C HIS A 174 -8.21 0.40 11.52
N VAL A 175 -7.00 -0.11 11.73
CA VAL A 175 -6.35 -1.11 10.91
C VAL A 175 -5.81 -2.19 11.84
N PRO A 176 -6.17 -3.46 11.62
CA PRO A 176 -5.88 -4.50 12.60
C PRO A 176 -4.46 -5.06 12.50
N PHE A 177 -3.56 -4.45 11.72
CA PHE A 177 -2.19 -4.93 11.53
C PHE A 177 -1.22 -3.79 11.19
N VAL A 178 0.04 -4.01 11.53
CA VAL A 178 1.17 -3.18 11.10
C VAL A 178 1.52 -3.51 9.64
N ILE A 179 1.91 -2.53 8.83
CA ILE A 179 2.54 -2.76 7.52
C ILE A 179 4.05 -2.60 7.70
N ARG A 180 4.82 -3.68 7.50
CA ARG A 180 6.28 -3.66 7.53
C ARG A 180 6.85 -3.39 6.15
N TRP A 181 7.82 -2.51 6.10
CA TRP A 181 8.58 -2.13 4.92
C TRP A 181 10.00 -2.63 5.10
N ILE A 182 10.48 -3.38 4.12
CA ILE A 182 11.87 -3.85 4.03
C ILE A 182 12.43 -3.29 2.73
N ILE A 183 13.44 -2.43 2.81
CA ILE A 183 14.03 -1.76 1.66
C ILE A 183 15.48 -2.20 1.53
N ASP A 184 15.77 -2.95 0.48
CA ASP A 184 17.10 -3.37 0.11
C ASP A 184 17.76 -2.25 -0.70
N LEU A 185 18.96 -1.84 -0.28
CA LEU A 185 19.75 -0.83 -0.97
C LEU A 185 20.77 -1.48 -1.89
N ASN A 186 21.11 -0.80 -2.99
CA ASN A 186 22.10 -1.28 -3.97
C ASN A 186 23.51 -1.51 -3.37
N ASP A 187 23.79 -0.99 -2.18
CA ASP A 187 25.06 -1.17 -1.46
C ASP A 187 25.04 -2.35 -0.45
N GLY A 188 23.97 -3.14 -0.43
CA GLY A 188 23.81 -4.31 0.42
C GLY A 188 23.28 -4.02 1.83
N ARG A 189 22.96 -2.77 2.15
CA ARG A 189 22.26 -2.42 3.40
C ARG A 189 20.75 -2.67 3.30
N GLU A 190 20.12 -2.88 4.44
CA GLU A 190 18.68 -3.08 4.55
C GLU A 190 18.08 -2.03 5.51
N LEU A 191 16.96 -1.43 5.11
CA LEU A 191 16.18 -0.51 5.94
C LEU A 191 14.83 -1.12 6.27
N LYS A 192 14.47 -1.09 7.57
CA LYS A 192 13.17 -1.53 8.04
C LYS A 192 12.41 -0.38 8.66
N THR A 193 11.14 -0.24 8.28
CA THR A 193 10.21 0.68 8.93
C THR A 193 8.83 0.04 9.07
N SER A 194 8.10 0.42 10.11
CA SER A 194 6.77 -0.09 10.41
C SER A 194 5.74 1.03 10.40
N VAL A 195 4.59 0.77 9.79
CA VAL A 195 3.49 1.74 9.71
C VAL A 195 2.26 1.17 10.39
N GLU A 196 1.69 1.91 11.32
CA GLU A 196 0.47 1.53 12.05
C GLU A 196 -0.49 2.73 12.17
N THR A 197 -1.77 2.46 12.39
CA THR A 197 -2.72 3.53 12.71
C THR A 197 -2.60 3.97 14.17
N VAL A 198 -2.69 5.26 14.45
CA VAL A 198 -2.78 5.74 15.83
C VAL A 198 -4.15 5.36 16.42
N PRO A 199 -4.19 4.77 17.63
CA PRO A 199 -5.44 4.50 18.33
C PRO A 199 -6.32 5.74 18.43
N ARG A 200 -7.62 5.60 18.15
CA ARG A 200 -8.65 6.64 18.39
C ARG A 200 -8.42 7.98 17.65
N ALA A 201 -7.57 8.02 16.62
CA ALA A 201 -7.22 9.24 15.88
C ALA A 201 -7.91 9.41 14.53
N GLY A 202 -9.00 8.67 14.25
CA GLY A 202 -9.76 8.79 13.00
C GLY A 202 -8.98 8.33 11.77
N GLY A 203 -8.28 7.19 11.88
CA GLY A 203 -7.55 6.57 10.77
C GLY A 203 -6.19 7.20 10.43
N LYS A 204 -5.69 8.14 11.26
CA LYS A 204 -4.33 8.67 11.10
C LYS A 204 -3.29 7.55 11.30
N MET A 205 -2.36 7.43 10.38
CA MET A 205 -1.19 6.53 10.50
C MET A 205 0.04 7.27 10.97
N THR A 206 0.89 6.55 11.70
CA THR A 206 2.23 6.98 12.12
C THR A 206 3.23 5.90 11.70
N ALA A 207 4.33 6.33 11.09
CA ALA A 207 5.49 5.48 10.87
C ALA A 207 6.31 5.47 12.16
N HIS A 208 6.57 4.27 12.69
CA HIS A 208 7.38 4.08 13.88
C HIS A 208 8.66 3.36 13.50
N HIS A 209 9.77 3.94 13.94
CA HIS A 209 11.08 3.30 14.01
C HIS A 209 11.70 2.92 12.66
N LEU A 210 12.69 3.71 12.23
CA LEU A 210 13.59 3.34 11.14
C LEU A 210 14.79 2.59 11.73
N GLU A 211 14.98 1.35 11.29
CA GLU A 211 16.12 0.51 11.68
C GLU A 211 16.98 0.19 10.45
N ILE A 212 18.31 0.30 10.59
CA ILE A 212 19.27 -0.15 9.59
C ILE A 212 19.85 -1.47 10.07
N VAL A 213 19.61 -2.54 9.30
CA VAL A 213 20.11 -3.88 9.63
C VAL A 213 21.33 -4.15 8.74
N ASN A 214 22.48 -4.47 9.36
CA ASN A 214 23.76 -4.87 8.75
C ASN A 214 24.92 -3.87 8.62
N ASN A 215 24.94 -2.72 9.32
CA ASN A 215 26.18 -1.99 9.69
C ASN A 215 25.86 -0.77 10.57
N ALA A 216 26.78 -0.39 11.47
CA ALA A 216 26.70 0.89 12.16
C ALA A 216 26.88 2.03 11.16
N PHE A 217 26.10 3.10 11.34
CA PHE A 217 26.20 4.31 10.55
C PHE A 217 27.60 4.95 10.70
N VAL A 218 28.42 4.86 9.67
CA VAL A 218 29.71 5.57 9.58
C VAL A 218 29.54 6.68 8.54
N PRO A 219 29.48 7.96 8.95
CA PRO A 219 29.45 9.05 7.98
C PRO A 219 30.74 9.04 7.13
N PRO A 220 30.67 9.34 5.83
CA PRO A 220 31.88 9.50 5.03
C PRO A 220 32.67 10.72 5.53
N ASN A 221 34.01 10.59 5.53
CA ASN A 221 34.93 11.70 5.79
C ASN A 221 34.83 12.79 4.71
#